data_AF-G8C3D1-F1
#
_entry.id   AF-G8C3D1-F1
#
_cell.length_a   1.000
_cell.length_b   1.000
_cell.length_c   1.000
_cell.angle_alpha   90.00
_cell.angle_beta   90.00
_cell.angle_gamma   90.00
#
_symmetry.space_group_name_H-M   'P 1'
#
loop_
_entity.id
_entity.type
_entity.pdbx_description
1 polymer ?
#
loop_
_entity_poly.entity_id
_entity_poly.type
_entity_poly.pdbx_seq_one_letter_code
_entity_poly.pdbx_strand_id
1 'polypeptide(L)'
;MIFTKYLFTAIAGLAGGINALVFSSSGGALVTEELKNFSDQLEGNSTENDGLIQKENGRLQTERTKSEANFKKLDDQNNATKSKAGERKKSGESLASADVQLRVKRVSQDYQLQTKKLSMEKTLADNNLKMKSSFDTNVQTAFQSVQQTVQAETQKLETALTTLTESNKKLISDLKQCLEKMPQSIFEPEKDWCPATQHLRSTAKQNN
;
A
#
# COMPACT_ATOMS: atom_id res chain seq x y z
N MET A 1 -23.92 76.76 26.79
CA MET A 1 -23.96 78.16 27.26
C MET A 1 -23.93 78.28 28.80
N ILE A 2 -23.13 77.44 29.48
CA ILE A 2 -23.02 77.47 30.95
C ILE A 2 -21.68 78.08 31.39
N PHE A 3 -20.68 78.11 30.50
CA PHE A 3 -19.31 78.53 30.80
C PHE A 3 -19.10 80.05 30.94
N THR A 4 -19.85 80.87 30.20
CA THR A 4 -19.64 82.33 30.21
C THR A 4 -20.17 83.01 31.47
N LYS A 5 -21.24 82.48 32.09
CA LYS A 5 -21.80 83.08 33.32
C LYS A 5 -20.83 82.94 34.50
N TYR A 6 -20.22 81.78 34.70
CA TYR A 6 -19.27 81.58 35.82
C TYR A 6 -17.96 82.35 35.62
N LEU A 7 -17.50 82.55 34.38
CA LEU A 7 -16.30 83.33 34.09
C LEU A 7 -16.47 84.80 34.50
N PHE A 8 -17.61 85.43 34.15
CA PHE A 8 -17.88 86.81 34.53
C PHE A 8 -18.14 86.99 36.03
N THR A 9 -18.75 86.00 36.69
CA THR A 9 -19.01 86.08 38.13
C THR A 9 -17.72 85.90 38.94
N ALA A 10 -16.80 85.03 38.49
CA ALA A 10 -15.49 84.86 39.10
C ALA A 10 -14.59 86.10 38.91
N ILE A 11 -14.59 86.71 37.72
CA ILE A 11 -13.84 87.95 37.44
C ILE A 11 -14.42 89.15 38.23
N ALA A 12 -15.75 89.26 38.35
CA ALA A 12 -16.39 90.32 39.12
C ALA A 12 -16.18 90.17 40.64
N GLY A 13 -16.16 88.93 41.15
CA GLY A 13 -15.84 88.64 42.56
C GLY A 13 -14.38 88.95 42.91
N LEU A 14 -13.44 88.62 42.02
CA LEU A 14 -12.02 88.96 42.18
C LEU A 14 -11.75 90.46 42.04
N ALA A 15 -12.35 91.14 41.05
CA ALA A 15 -12.15 92.58 40.85
C ALA A 15 -12.81 93.44 41.95
N GLY A 16 -13.91 92.96 42.54
CA GLY A 16 -14.61 93.65 43.64
C GLY A 16 -13.94 93.48 45.00
N GLY A 17 -13.24 92.36 45.25
CA GLY A 17 -12.59 92.09 46.54
C GLY A 17 -11.25 92.80 46.75
N ILE A 18 -10.46 93.02 45.69
CA ILE A 18 -9.09 93.52 45.82
C ILE A 18 -9.04 95.02 46.16
N ASN A 19 -10.01 95.82 45.69
CA ASN A 19 -10.03 97.28 45.94
C ASN A 19 -10.49 97.66 47.36
N ALA A 20 -11.25 96.82 48.06
CA ALA A 20 -11.68 97.09 49.44
C ALA A 20 -10.62 96.72 50.49
N LEU A 21 -9.73 95.77 50.18
CA LEU A 21 -8.66 95.33 51.07
C LEU A 21 -7.42 96.24 51.05
N VAL A 22 -7.16 96.95 49.94
CA VAL A 22 -5.95 97.78 49.80
C VAL A 22 -6.10 99.20 50.39
N PHE A 23 -7.32 99.68 50.68
CA PHE A 23 -7.54 101.08 51.14
C PHE A 23 -8.54 101.24 52.29
N SER A 24 -8.56 100.32 53.27
CA SER A 24 -9.21 100.55 54.58
C SER A 24 -8.22 101.17 55.57
N SER A 25 -8.47 102.42 55.99
CA SER A 25 -7.56 103.26 56.78
C SER A 25 -7.52 102.97 58.30
N SER A 26 -8.06 101.84 58.77
CA SER A 26 -8.09 101.49 60.20
C SER A 26 -7.74 100.03 60.54
N GLY A 27 -7.22 99.23 59.60
CA GLY A 27 -7.08 97.77 59.78
C GLY A 27 -5.75 97.17 59.31
N GLY A 28 -4.61 97.77 59.65
CA GLY A 28 -3.29 97.31 59.20
C GLY A 28 -2.83 95.93 59.68
N ALA A 29 -3.52 95.31 60.65
CA ALA A 29 -3.19 93.98 61.18
C ALA A 29 -4.06 92.84 60.61
N LEU A 30 -5.31 93.11 60.24
CA LEU A 30 -6.24 92.10 59.67
C LEU A 30 -5.99 91.85 58.18
N VAL A 31 -5.59 92.90 57.43
CA VAL A 31 -5.28 92.78 55.99
C VAL A 31 -4.02 91.93 55.76
N THR A 32 -3.03 91.99 56.65
CA THR A 32 -1.82 91.17 56.56
C THR A 32 -2.10 89.70 56.85
N GLU A 33 -3.00 89.41 57.80
CA GLU A 33 -3.37 88.06 58.18
C GLU A 33 -4.31 87.40 57.16
N GLU A 34 -5.24 88.15 56.56
CA GLU A 34 -6.06 87.69 55.44
C GLU A 34 -5.25 87.49 54.15
N LEU A 35 -4.31 88.40 53.81
CA LEU A 35 -3.40 88.18 52.67
C LEU A 35 -2.52 86.95 52.89
N LYS A 36 -2.05 86.73 54.13
CA LYS A 36 -1.26 85.55 54.48
C LYS A 36 -2.10 84.28 54.35
N ASN A 37 -3.33 84.26 54.86
CA ASN A 37 -4.25 83.13 54.68
C ASN A 37 -4.59 82.87 53.21
N PHE A 38 -4.79 83.91 52.39
CA PHE A 38 -5.00 83.75 50.95
C PHE A 38 -3.75 83.23 50.24
N SER A 39 -2.56 83.72 50.61
CA SER A 39 -1.28 83.22 50.08
C SER A 39 -1.08 81.75 50.45
N ASP A 40 -1.32 81.39 51.71
CA ASP A 40 -1.21 80.03 52.22
C ASP A 40 -2.24 79.09 51.56
N GLN A 41 -3.47 79.57 51.31
CA GLN A 41 -4.48 78.83 50.55
C GLN A 41 -4.13 78.70 49.06
N LEU A 42 -3.53 79.72 48.45
CA LEU A 42 -3.11 79.67 47.05
C LEU A 42 -1.94 78.70 46.88
N GLU A 43 -0.98 78.73 47.81
CA GLU A 43 0.17 77.83 47.86
C GLU A 43 -0.27 76.39 48.17
N GLY A 44 -1.22 76.20 49.09
CA GLY A 44 -1.86 74.92 49.37
C GLY A 44 -2.59 74.35 48.16
N ASN A 45 -3.42 75.15 47.49
CA ASN A 45 -4.14 74.75 46.28
C ASN A 45 -3.19 74.49 45.10
N SER A 46 -2.09 75.25 44.98
CA SER A 46 -1.06 75.02 43.97
C SER A 46 -0.37 73.68 44.22
N THR A 47 0.01 73.41 45.47
CA THR A 47 0.68 72.16 45.86
C THR A 47 -0.25 70.96 45.68
N GLU A 48 -1.54 71.10 46.00
CA GLU A 48 -2.53 70.04 45.80
C GLU A 48 -2.77 69.77 44.31
N ASN A 49 -2.91 70.81 43.48
CA ASN A 49 -3.03 70.68 42.03
C ASN A 49 -1.77 70.06 41.41
N ASP A 50 -0.57 70.47 41.82
CA ASP A 50 0.68 69.86 41.36
C ASP A 50 0.75 68.37 41.74
N GLY A 51 0.29 68.02 42.94
CA GLY A 51 0.16 66.64 43.39
C GLY A 51 -0.82 65.80 42.55
N LEU A 52 -1.96 66.38 42.16
CA LEU A 52 -2.92 65.75 41.25
C LEU A 52 -2.35 65.57 39.85
N ILE A 53 -1.66 66.59 39.33
CA ILE A 53 -0.98 66.54 38.02
C ILE A 53 0.08 65.44 38.01
N GLN A 54 0.89 65.31 39.07
CA GLN A 54 1.89 64.25 39.17
C GLN A 54 1.26 62.86 39.22
N LYS A 55 0.19 62.66 40.01
CA LYS A 55 -0.54 61.38 40.05
C LYS A 55 -1.12 61.01 38.70
N GLU A 56 -1.73 61.96 38.02
CA GLU A 56 -2.33 61.75 36.71
C GLU A 56 -1.27 61.45 35.64
N ASN A 57 -0.14 62.15 35.67
CA ASN A 57 1.00 61.87 34.80
C ASN A 57 1.55 60.45 35.02
N GLY A 58 1.64 60.01 36.29
CA GLY A 58 2.02 58.64 36.63
C GLY A 58 1.01 57.58 36.13
N ARG A 59 -0.29 57.87 36.22
CA ARG A 59 -1.36 57.02 35.66
C ARG A 59 -1.21 56.88 34.15
N LEU A 60 -1.05 58.01 33.43
CA LEU A 60 -0.88 58.04 31.98
C LEU A 60 0.38 57.28 31.52
N GLN A 61 1.50 57.42 32.23
CA GLN A 61 2.70 56.63 31.95
C GLN A 61 2.48 55.13 32.13
N THR A 62 1.76 54.73 33.18
CA THR A 62 1.43 53.33 33.45
C THR A 62 0.49 52.75 32.40
N GLU A 63 -0.53 53.52 31.98
CA GLU A 63 -1.45 53.12 30.92
C GLU A 63 -0.73 53.01 29.58
N ARG A 64 0.18 53.95 29.27
CA ARG A 64 1.00 53.92 28.06
C ARG A 64 1.87 52.67 27.99
N THR A 65 2.62 52.37 29.05
CA THR A 65 3.49 51.19 29.09
C THR A 65 2.69 49.89 29.01
N LYS A 66 1.54 49.79 29.69
CA LYS A 66 0.63 48.64 29.56
C LYS A 66 0.06 48.51 28.14
N SER A 67 -0.31 49.63 27.52
CA SER A 67 -0.83 49.65 26.15
C SER A 67 0.23 49.19 25.16
N GLU A 68 1.45 49.72 25.23
CA GLU A 68 2.57 49.31 24.39
C GLU A 68 2.89 47.81 24.55
N ALA A 69 2.89 47.29 25.78
CA ALA A 69 3.09 45.87 26.06
C ALA A 69 1.96 45.00 25.46
N ASN A 70 0.70 45.43 25.58
CA ASN A 70 -0.44 44.72 25.02
C ASN A 70 -0.43 44.74 23.48
N PHE A 71 -0.10 45.86 22.86
CA PHE A 71 0.05 45.95 21.41
C PHE A 71 1.15 45.04 20.90
N LYS A 72 2.31 45.01 21.58
CA LYS A 72 3.39 44.10 21.23
C LYS A 72 2.96 42.63 21.34
N LYS A 73 2.27 42.26 22.41
CA LYS A 73 1.74 40.91 22.60
C LYS A 73 0.74 40.53 21.50
N LEU A 74 -0.15 41.44 21.11
CA LEU A 74 -1.11 41.21 20.02
C LEU A 74 -0.39 41.03 18.67
N ASP A 75 0.64 41.83 18.40
CA ASP A 75 1.42 41.70 17.18
C ASP A 75 2.16 40.35 17.12
N ASP A 76 2.81 39.95 18.23
CA ASP A 76 3.47 38.66 18.36
C ASP A 76 2.48 37.50 18.13
N GLN A 77 1.28 37.57 18.71
CA GLN A 77 0.23 36.57 18.53
C GLN A 77 -0.30 36.52 17.09
N ASN A 78 -0.46 37.68 16.45
CA ASN A 78 -0.89 37.78 15.06
C ASN A 78 0.16 37.18 14.12
N ASN A 79 1.44 37.49 14.33
CA ASN A 79 2.55 36.95 13.55
C ASN A 79 2.68 35.43 13.73
N ALA A 80 2.56 34.92 14.96
CA ALA A 80 2.53 33.49 15.23
C ALA A 80 1.33 32.79 14.53
N THR A 81 0.16 33.44 14.52
CA THR A 81 -1.03 32.91 13.85
C THR A 81 -0.87 32.86 12.34
N LYS A 82 -0.33 33.93 11.73
CA LYS A 82 -0.03 33.98 10.29
C LYS A 82 0.98 32.92 9.89
N SER A 83 2.04 32.73 10.69
CA SER A 83 3.04 31.69 10.48
C SER A 83 2.41 30.29 10.50
N LYS A 84 1.64 29.95 11.54
CA LYS A 84 0.92 28.68 11.65
C LYS A 84 -0.08 28.46 10.51
N ALA A 85 -0.77 29.50 10.07
CA ALA A 85 -1.67 29.41 8.92
C ALA A 85 -0.91 29.09 7.63
N GLY A 86 0.26 29.70 7.42
CA GLY A 86 1.15 29.40 6.31
C GLY A 86 1.67 27.96 6.32
N GLU A 87 2.08 27.47 7.48
CA GLU A 87 2.50 26.06 7.65
C GLU A 87 1.37 25.09 7.35
N ARG A 88 0.16 25.32 7.89
CA ARG A 88 -1.02 24.50 7.60
C ARG A 88 -1.34 24.45 6.12
N LYS A 89 -1.23 25.58 5.41
CA LYS A 89 -1.44 25.63 3.96
C LYS A 89 -0.42 24.79 3.22
N LYS A 90 0.88 24.93 3.53
CA LYS A 90 1.95 24.12 2.92
C LYS A 90 1.77 22.63 3.20
N SER A 91 1.43 22.25 4.43
CA SER A 91 1.14 20.86 4.78
C SER A 91 -0.08 20.33 4.01
N GLY A 92 -1.13 21.14 3.86
CA GLY A 92 -2.31 20.79 3.07
C GLY A 92 -1.99 20.57 1.59
N GLU A 93 -1.19 21.46 0.99
CA GLU A 93 -0.71 21.32 -0.40
C GLU A 93 0.16 20.08 -0.58
N SER A 94 1.07 19.81 0.35
CA SER A 94 1.91 18.61 0.35
C SER A 94 1.08 17.32 0.47
N LEU A 95 0.09 17.31 1.36
CA LEU A 95 -0.82 16.17 1.53
C LEU A 95 -1.65 15.92 0.26
N ALA A 96 -2.19 16.98 -0.34
CA ALA A 96 -2.96 16.88 -1.58
C ALA A 96 -2.09 16.34 -2.73
N SER A 97 -0.85 16.82 -2.85
CA SER A 97 0.11 16.31 -3.85
C SER A 97 0.42 14.83 -3.62
N ALA A 98 0.66 14.43 -2.37
CA ALA A 98 0.92 13.04 -2.01
C ALA A 98 -0.29 12.12 -2.30
N ASP A 99 -1.53 12.56 -2.03
CA ASP A 99 -2.75 11.80 -2.35
C ASP A 99 -2.88 11.57 -3.87
N VAL A 100 -2.64 12.61 -4.68
CA VAL A 100 -2.66 12.50 -6.14
C VAL A 100 -1.60 11.50 -6.63
N GLN A 101 -0.37 11.58 -6.12
CA GLN A 101 0.69 10.64 -6.49
C GLN A 101 0.35 9.20 -6.09
N LEU A 102 -0.23 8.99 -4.91
CA LEU A 102 -0.67 7.67 -4.45
C LEU A 102 -1.78 7.11 -5.34
N ARG A 103 -2.77 7.93 -5.73
CA ARG A 103 -3.83 7.52 -6.66
C ARG A 103 -3.26 7.09 -8.01
N VAL A 104 -2.35 7.89 -8.60
CA VAL A 104 -1.70 7.56 -9.87
C VAL A 104 -0.91 6.26 -9.75
N LYS A 105 -0.13 6.10 -8.68
CA LYS A 105 0.64 4.88 -8.43
C LYS A 105 -0.26 3.65 -8.28
N ARG A 106 -1.38 3.78 -7.56
CA ARG A 106 -2.36 2.71 -7.39
C ARG A 106 -2.95 2.27 -8.73
N VAL A 107 -3.39 3.21 -9.56
CA VAL A 107 -3.95 2.91 -10.89
C VAL A 107 -2.91 2.22 -11.78
N SER A 108 -1.66 2.71 -11.77
CA SER A 108 -0.57 2.10 -12.53
C SER A 108 -0.26 0.67 -12.06
N GLN A 109 -0.21 0.44 -10.75
CA GLN A 109 0.02 -0.89 -10.18
C GLN A 109 -1.14 -1.85 -10.49
N ASP A 110 -2.38 -1.39 -10.43
CA ASP A 110 -3.55 -2.20 -10.75
C ASP A 110 -3.54 -2.62 -12.23
N TYR A 111 -3.20 -1.69 -13.13
CA TYR A 111 -3.03 -2.00 -14.55
C TYR A 111 -1.92 -3.03 -14.81
N GLN A 112 -0.78 -2.91 -14.12
CA GLN A 112 0.30 -3.90 -14.23
C GLN A 112 -0.11 -5.27 -13.70
N LEU A 113 -0.86 -5.31 -12.59
CA LEU A 113 -1.37 -6.55 -12.02
C LEU A 113 -2.37 -7.23 -12.95
N GLN A 114 -3.32 -6.49 -13.52
CA GLN A 114 -4.27 -7.04 -14.49
C GLN A 114 -3.57 -7.57 -15.73
N THR A 115 -2.60 -6.83 -16.26
CA THR A 115 -1.82 -7.27 -17.43
C THR A 115 -1.04 -8.55 -17.14
N LYS A 116 -0.37 -8.63 -15.98
CA LYS A 116 0.32 -9.85 -15.54
C LYS A 116 -0.64 -11.01 -15.34
N LYS A 117 -1.81 -10.77 -14.73
CA LYS A 117 -2.85 -11.78 -14.54
C LYS A 117 -3.28 -12.37 -15.88
N LEU A 118 -3.64 -11.54 -16.86
CA LEU A 118 -4.04 -12.00 -18.19
C LEU A 118 -2.92 -12.75 -18.91
N SER A 119 -1.67 -12.29 -18.80
CA SER A 119 -0.52 -12.99 -19.36
C SER A 119 -0.33 -14.37 -18.72
N MET A 120 -0.44 -14.47 -17.39
CA MET A 120 -0.29 -15.74 -16.67
C MET A 120 -1.44 -16.70 -16.96
N GLU A 121 -2.68 -16.21 -17.05
CA GLU A 121 -3.84 -17.00 -17.45
C GLU A 121 -3.67 -17.58 -18.85
N LYS A 122 -3.18 -16.77 -19.80
CA LYS A 122 -2.87 -17.25 -21.16
C LYS A 122 -1.75 -18.28 -21.16
N THR A 123 -0.64 -18.03 -20.48
CA THR A 123 0.47 -19.00 -20.39
C THR A 123 0.02 -20.30 -19.72
N LEU A 124 -0.82 -20.24 -18.69
CA LEU A 124 -1.35 -21.42 -18.04
C LEU A 124 -2.28 -22.22 -18.97
N ALA A 125 -3.16 -21.55 -19.71
CA ALA A 125 -4.02 -22.18 -20.70
C ALA A 125 -3.21 -22.86 -21.81
N ASP A 126 -2.21 -22.18 -22.36
CA ASP A 126 -1.32 -22.71 -23.39
C ASP A 126 -0.51 -23.92 -22.89
N ASN A 127 0.00 -23.84 -21.65
CA ASN A 127 0.74 -24.95 -21.04
C ASN A 127 -0.15 -26.16 -20.77
N ASN A 128 -1.39 -25.95 -20.30
CA ASN A 128 -2.35 -27.03 -20.11
C ASN A 128 -2.71 -27.71 -21.44
N LEU A 129 -2.93 -26.92 -22.50
CA LEU A 129 -3.19 -27.48 -23.84
C LEU A 129 -2.01 -28.29 -24.36
N LYS A 130 -0.78 -27.77 -24.22
CA LYS A 130 0.44 -28.51 -24.62
C LYS A 130 0.62 -29.79 -23.81
N MET A 131 0.42 -29.74 -22.50
CA MET A 131 0.54 -30.91 -21.63
C MET A 131 -0.50 -31.97 -21.97
N LYS A 132 -1.76 -31.58 -22.19
CA LYS A 132 -2.82 -32.48 -22.63
C LYS A 132 -2.49 -33.10 -23.99
N SER A 133 -2.11 -32.29 -24.97
CA SER A 133 -1.73 -32.77 -26.30
C SER A 133 -0.54 -33.74 -26.25
N SER A 134 0.47 -33.44 -25.43
CA SER A 134 1.62 -34.33 -25.25
C SER A 134 1.23 -35.63 -24.56
N PHE A 135 0.36 -35.58 -23.56
CA PHE A 135 -0.17 -36.76 -22.89
C PHE A 135 -0.96 -37.65 -23.86
N ASP A 136 -1.91 -37.08 -24.60
CA ASP A 136 -2.73 -37.80 -25.57
C ASP A 136 -1.84 -38.46 -26.65
N THR A 137 -0.84 -37.73 -27.15
CA THR A 137 0.13 -38.26 -28.12
C THR A 137 0.93 -39.43 -27.54
N ASN A 138 1.49 -39.28 -26.34
CA ASN A 138 2.29 -40.31 -25.69
C ASN A 138 1.47 -41.58 -25.41
N VAL A 139 0.22 -41.42 -24.96
CA VAL A 139 -0.70 -42.54 -24.74
C VAL A 139 -1.02 -43.24 -26.06
N GLN A 140 -1.31 -42.48 -27.12
CA GLN A 140 -1.60 -43.05 -28.43
C GLN A 140 -0.39 -43.80 -29.01
N THR A 141 0.81 -43.25 -28.89
CA THR A 141 2.06 -43.92 -29.31
C THR A 141 2.31 -45.19 -28.51
N ALA A 142 2.13 -45.16 -27.19
CA ALA A 142 2.28 -46.35 -26.34
C ALA A 142 1.27 -47.44 -26.73
N PHE A 143 0.00 -47.06 -26.97
CA PHE A 143 -1.03 -48.00 -27.40
C PHE A 143 -0.72 -48.62 -28.76
N GLN A 144 -0.29 -47.81 -29.74
CA GLN A 144 0.13 -48.29 -31.05
C GLN A 144 1.32 -49.26 -30.96
N SER A 145 2.30 -48.97 -30.12
CA SER A 145 3.45 -49.85 -29.91
C SER A 145 3.04 -51.21 -29.30
N VAL A 146 2.15 -51.20 -28.31
CA VAL A 146 1.59 -52.42 -27.72
C VAL A 146 0.79 -53.20 -28.78
N GLN A 147 -0.06 -52.52 -29.55
CA GLN A 147 -0.85 -53.15 -30.61
C GLN A 147 0.02 -53.80 -31.68
N GLN A 148 1.09 -53.13 -32.12
CA GLN A 148 2.06 -53.70 -33.07
C GLN A 148 2.76 -54.91 -32.49
N THR A 149 3.14 -54.86 -31.21
CA THR A 149 3.78 -56.00 -30.53
C THR A 149 2.84 -57.19 -30.47
N VAL A 150 1.58 -56.98 -30.07
CA VAL A 150 0.57 -58.04 -30.03
C VAL A 150 0.31 -58.63 -31.41
N GLN A 151 0.20 -57.80 -32.45
CA GLN A 151 0.03 -58.26 -33.82
C GLN A 151 1.23 -59.10 -34.30
N ALA A 152 2.44 -58.64 -34.02
CA ALA A 152 3.66 -59.37 -34.39
C ALA A 152 3.74 -60.74 -33.69
N GLU A 153 3.45 -60.80 -32.39
CA GLU A 153 3.41 -62.07 -31.65
C GLU A 153 2.27 -62.98 -32.13
N THR A 154 1.09 -62.42 -32.47
CA THR A 154 -0.02 -63.18 -33.05
C THR A 154 0.37 -63.80 -34.39
N GLN A 155 1.02 -63.04 -35.29
CA GLN A 155 1.50 -63.56 -36.57
C GLN A 155 2.55 -64.66 -36.39
N LYS A 156 3.46 -64.52 -35.41
CA LYS A 156 4.42 -65.58 -35.07
C LYS A 156 3.70 -66.85 -34.61
N LEU A 157 2.67 -66.72 -33.77
CA LEU A 157 1.87 -67.86 -33.31
C LEU A 157 1.10 -68.52 -34.47
N GLU A 158 0.49 -67.74 -35.37
CA GLU A 158 -0.19 -68.27 -36.56
C GLU A 158 0.76 -68.99 -37.51
N THR A 159 1.96 -68.43 -37.72
CA THR A 159 3.01 -69.06 -38.53
C THR A 159 3.47 -70.37 -37.89
N ALA A 160 3.75 -70.37 -36.59
CA ALA A 160 4.14 -71.57 -35.84
C ALA A 160 3.06 -72.65 -35.87
N LEU A 161 1.79 -72.27 -35.73
CA LEU A 161 0.64 -73.19 -35.84
C LEU A 161 0.56 -73.81 -37.24
N THR A 162 0.77 -73.01 -38.29
CA THR A 162 0.75 -73.47 -39.67
C THR A 162 1.89 -74.45 -39.94
N THR A 163 3.11 -74.11 -39.53
CA THR A 163 4.28 -74.99 -39.63
C THR A 163 4.08 -76.29 -38.84
N LEU A 164 3.52 -76.23 -37.62
CA LEU A 164 3.22 -77.42 -36.82
C LEU A 164 2.17 -78.29 -37.51
N THR A 165 1.13 -77.69 -38.07
CA THR A 165 0.08 -78.41 -38.80
C THR A 165 0.64 -79.10 -40.04
N GLU A 166 1.49 -78.41 -40.81
CA GLU A 166 2.14 -78.97 -42.00
C GLU A 166 3.15 -80.06 -41.63
N SER A 167 3.95 -79.85 -40.58
CA SER A 167 4.88 -80.85 -40.03
C SER A 167 4.12 -82.10 -39.59
N ASN A 168 3.00 -81.96 -38.87
CA ASN A 168 2.17 -83.09 -38.46
C ASN A 168 1.55 -83.81 -39.66
N LYS A 169 1.04 -83.09 -40.67
CA LYS A 169 0.53 -83.70 -41.91
C LYS A 169 1.62 -84.50 -42.64
N LYS A 170 2.83 -83.95 -42.73
CA LYS A 170 3.98 -84.61 -43.34
C LYS A 170 4.37 -85.86 -42.56
N LEU A 171 4.46 -85.78 -41.23
CA LEU A 171 4.75 -86.93 -40.38
C LEU A 171 3.71 -88.04 -40.53
N ILE A 172 2.41 -87.71 -40.56
CA ILE A 172 1.33 -88.67 -40.78
C ILE A 172 1.46 -89.33 -42.16
N SER A 173 1.76 -88.54 -43.21
CA SER A 173 1.97 -89.06 -44.56
C SER A 173 3.17 -90.00 -44.64
N ASP A 174 4.29 -89.61 -44.04
CA ASP A 174 5.52 -90.41 -44.01
C ASP A 174 5.29 -91.71 -43.22
N LEU A 175 4.60 -91.65 -42.09
CA LEU A 175 4.19 -92.84 -41.31
C LEU A 175 3.25 -93.74 -42.10
N LYS A 176 2.29 -93.19 -42.84
CA LYS A 176 1.39 -93.98 -43.70
C LYS A 176 2.18 -94.72 -44.78
N GLN A 177 3.11 -94.04 -45.46
CA GLN A 177 3.99 -94.70 -46.44
C GLN A 177 4.87 -95.77 -45.80
N CYS A 178 5.38 -95.53 -44.58
CA CYS A 178 6.12 -96.54 -43.84
C CYS A 178 5.25 -97.77 -43.53
N LEU A 179 4.02 -97.58 -43.07
CA LEU A 179 3.08 -98.67 -42.78
C LEU A 179 2.74 -99.48 -44.05
N GLU A 180 2.58 -98.82 -45.19
CA GLU A 180 2.36 -99.49 -46.48
C GLU A 180 3.58 -100.31 -46.94
N LYS A 181 4.80 -99.86 -46.62
CA LYS A 181 6.06 -100.58 -46.94
C LYS A 181 6.45 -101.62 -45.90
N MET A 182 5.81 -101.63 -44.74
CA MET A 182 6.11 -102.55 -43.63
C MET A 182 5.97 -104.04 -43.99
N PRO A 183 4.99 -104.49 -44.80
CA PRO A 183 4.92 -105.90 -45.20
C PRO A 183 6.08 -106.32 -46.11
N GLN A 184 6.62 -105.39 -46.91
CA GLN A 184 7.73 -105.67 -47.84
C GLN A 184 9.07 -105.81 -47.10
N SER A 185 9.23 -105.16 -45.95
CA SER A 185 10.47 -105.22 -45.17
C SER A 185 10.69 -106.55 -44.44
N ILE A 186 9.67 -107.42 -44.36
CA ILE A 186 9.82 -108.81 -43.90
C ILE A 186 10.80 -109.59 -44.80
N PHE A 187 10.92 -109.19 -46.07
CA PHE A 187 11.76 -109.86 -47.06
C PHE A 187 13.14 -109.20 -47.27
N GLU A 188 13.39 -108.02 -46.70
CA GLU A 188 14.66 -107.27 -46.78
C GLU A 188 15.06 -106.70 -45.40
N PRO A 189 15.47 -107.53 -44.43
CA PRO A 189 15.61 -107.14 -43.02
C PRO A 189 16.77 -106.16 -42.74
N GLU A 190 17.72 -106.02 -43.65
CA GLU A 190 18.88 -105.11 -43.50
C GLU A 190 18.57 -103.67 -43.91
N LYS A 191 17.41 -103.39 -44.50
CA LYS A 191 17.06 -102.07 -45.03
C LYS A 191 16.06 -101.35 -44.14
N ASP A 192 16.42 -100.14 -43.71
CA ASP A 192 15.59 -99.33 -42.81
C ASP A 192 14.28 -98.92 -43.51
N TRP A 193 13.19 -99.61 -43.16
CA TRP A 193 11.91 -99.49 -43.87
C TRP A 193 11.10 -98.24 -43.51
N CYS A 194 11.53 -97.49 -42.50
CA CYS A 194 10.92 -96.22 -42.12
C CYS A 194 11.93 -95.18 -41.61
N PRO A 195 12.52 -94.36 -42.49
CA PRO A 195 13.44 -93.28 -42.12
C PRO A 195 12.82 -92.27 -41.15
N ALA A 196 11.49 -92.04 -41.24
CA ALA A 196 10.77 -91.11 -40.39
C ALA A 196 10.75 -91.51 -38.89
N THR A 197 10.96 -92.80 -38.56
CA THR A 197 11.02 -93.29 -37.16
C THR A 197 12.44 -93.56 -36.67
N GLN A 198 13.45 -93.26 -37.47
CA GLN A 198 14.84 -93.61 -37.18
C GLN A 198 15.35 -92.96 -35.88
N HIS A 199 14.91 -91.73 -35.58
CA HIS A 199 15.20 -91.01 -34.33
C HIS A 199 14.51 -91.60 -33.08
N LEU A 200 13.44 -92.38 -33.23
CA LEU A 200 12.77 -93.10 -32.14
C LEU A 200 13.40 -94.47 -31.88
N ARG A 201 14.09 -95.04 -32.88
CA ARG A 201 14.78 -96.34 -32.78
C ARG A 201 16.22 -96.21 -32.27
N SER A 202 16.89 -95.07 -32.49
CA SER A 202 18.25 -94.83 -32.00
C SER A 202 18.32 -94.74 -30.48
N THR A 203 17.28 -94.22 -29.82
CA THR A 203 17.16 -94.17 -28.35
C THR A 203 16.89 -95.54 -27.72
N ALA A 204 16.27 -96.48 -28.45
CA ALA A 204 16.04 -97.84 -27.98
C ALA A 204 17.33 -98.70 -27.96
N LYS A 205 18.35 -98.36 -28.76
CA LYS A 205 19.66 -99.06 -28.78
C LYS A 205 20.65 -98.59 -27.72
N GLN A 206 20.37 -97.50 -27.00
CA GLN A 206 21.25 -97.00 -25.92
C GLN A 206 20.87 -97.52 -24.51
N ASN A 207 19.78 -98.27 -24.37
CA ASN A 207 19.29 -98.79 -23.09
C ASN A 207 19.35 -100.33 -22.98
N ASN A 208 20.15 -101.00 -23.82
CA ASN A 208 20.51 -102.42 -23.69
C ASN A 208 22.02 -102.58 -23.70
#